data_AF-A0A8H9FRM7-F1
#
_entry.id   AF-A0A8H9FRM7-F1
#
_cell.length_a   1.000
_cell.length_b   1.000
_cell.length_c   1.000
_cell.angle_alpha   90.00
_cell.angle_beta   90.00
_cell.angle_gamma   90.00
#
_symmetry.space_group_name_H-M   'P 1'
#
loop_
_entity.id
_entity.type
_entity.pdbx_description
1 polymer ?
#
loop_
_entity_poly.entity_id
_entity_poly.type
_entity_poly.pdbx_seq_one_letter_code
_entity_poly.pdbx_strand_id
1 'polypeptide(L)'
;MTTPTSTTEAPARSRRPRGSLIVLATLVVLWVLWGAGLLVAPDRNPDGQCEGLGFGCTLTAHDFTLILGSIALAPLTALVLAVTLVVRLVRISRGSPRTLWDVVVGALLLLAFGVWLTGTVAGAI
;
A
#
# COMPACT_ATOMS: atom_id res chain seq x y z
N MET A 1 31.08 22.78 51.36
CA MET A 1 30.92 23.35 50.01
C MET A 1 30.59 22.20 49.07
N THR A 2 29.30 21.96 48.86
CA THR A 2 28.76 20.78 48.14
C THR A 2 28.16 21.25 46.83
N THR A 3 28.75 20.82 45.73
CA THR A 3 28.33 21.15 44.36
C THR A 3 27.10 20.31 43.99
N PRO A 4 26.03 20.91 43.44
CA PRO A 4 24.87 20.16 42.99
C PRO A 4 25.13 19.49 41.62
N THR A 5 24.86 18.19 41.53
CA THR A 5 24.82 17.40 40.30
C THR A 5 23.55 17.72 39.52
N SER A 6 23.66 18.50 38.44
CA SER A 6 22.59 18.65 37.46
C SER A 6 22.69 17.53 36.42
N THR A 7 21.95 16.44 36.60
CA THR A 7 21.68 15.48 35.52
C THR A 7 20.64 16.09 34.59
N THR A 8 21.11 16.75 33.53
CA THR A 8 20.28 17.16 32.40
C THR A 8 19.86 15.90 31.63
N GLU A 9 18.75 15.28 32.05
CA GLU A 9 18.05 14.33 31.20
C GLU A 9 17.38 15.11 30.05
N ALA A 10 18.07 15.16 28.91
CA ALA A 10 17.46 15.62 27.67
C ALA A 10 16.24 14.73 27.37
N PRO A 11 15.03 15.30 27.12
CA PRO A 11 13.87 14.48 26.84
C PRO A 11 14.13 13.67 25.57
N ALA A 12 14.16 12.35 25.71
CA ALA A 12 14.28 11.42 24.59
C ALA A 12 13.16 11.71 23.59
N ARG A 13 13.48 12.46 22.54
CA ARG A 13 12.55 12.88 21.49
C ARG A 13 12.10 11.62 20.78
N SER A 14 10.97 11.05 21.20
CA SER A 14 10.41 9.83 20.63
C SER A 14 10.21 10.04 19.12
N ARG A 15 11.11 9.51 18.30
CA ARG A 15 10.94 9.45 16.85
C ARG A 15 9.76 8.50 16.63
N ARG A 16 8.57 9.07 16.45
CA ARG A 16 7.38 8.32 16.00
C ARG A 16 7.80 7.49 14.78
N PRO A 17 7.38 6.21 14.68
CA PRO A 17 7.65 5.40 13.50
C PRO A 17 6.87 5.99 12.31
N ARG A 18 7.46 6.97 11.62
CA ARG A 18 6.89 7.62 10.43
C ARG A 18 6.93 6.70 9.21
N GLY A 19 7.76 5.66 9.24
CA GLY A 19 7.98 4.76 8.11
C GLY A 19 6.70 4.10 7.59
N SER A 20 5.85 3.56 8.47
CA SER A 20 4.63 2.87 8.02
C SER A 20 3.61 3.84 7.41
N LEU A 21 3.50 5.06 7.93
CA LEU A 21 2.64 6.10 7.35
C LEU A 21 3.13 6.54 5.97
N ILE A 22 4.45 6.67 5.80
CA ILE A 22 5.03 7.01 4.50
C ILE A 22 4.74 5.88 3.50
N VAL A 23 4.96 4.62 3.88
CA VAL A 23 4.68 3.46 3.00
C VAL A 23 3.20 3.40 2.61
N LEU A 24 2.27 3.59 3.55
CA LEU A 24 0.84 3.61 3.26
C LEU A 24 0.45 4.80 2.38
N ALA A 25 1.00 6.00 2.64
CA ALA A 25 0.75 7.17 1.81
C ALA A 25 1.25 6.96 0.37
N THR A 26 2.46 6.41 0.20
CA THR A 26 3.00 6.05 -1.10
C THR A 26 2.11 5.04 -1.82
N LEU A 27 1.61 4.02 -1.11
CA LEU A 27 0.71 3.03 -1.68
C LEU A 27 -0.59 3.68 -2.19
N VAL A 28 -1.17 4.62 -1.45
CA VAL A 28 -2.35 5.38 -1.90
C VAL A 28 -2.04 6.19 -3.16
N VAL A 29 -0.89 6.87 -3.20
CA VAL A 29 -0.46 7.62 -4.39
C VAL A 29 -0.32 6.70 -5.61
N LEU A 30 0.25 5.50 -5.45
CA LEU A 30 0.37 4.53 -6.53
C LEU A 30 -1.01 4.09 -7.06
N TRP A 31 -1.98 3.85 -6.17
CA TRP A 31 -3.36 3.53 -6.58
C TRP A 31 -4.03 4.68 -7.34
N VAL A 32 -3.84 5.93 -6.89
CA VAL A 32 -4.39 7.10 -7.58
C VAL A 32 -3.76 7.27 -8.97
N LEU A 33 -2.44 7.15 -9.08
CA LEU A 33 -1.72 7.25 -10.35
C LEU A 33 -2.14 6.14 -11.32
N TRP A 34 -2.26 4.91 -10.84
CA TRP A 34 -2.72 3.78 -11.64
C TRP A 34 -4.16 3.95 -12.11
N GLY A 35 -5.08 4.36 -11.22
CA GLY A 35 -6.47 4.63 -11.57
C GLY A 35 -6.62 5.78 -12.57
N ALA A 36 -5.84 6.86 -12.40
CA ALA A 36 -5.79 7.94 -13.37
C ALA A 36 -5.23 7.45 -14.72
N GLY A 37 -4.22 6.59 -14.70
CA GLY A 37 -3.69 5.93 -15.89
C GLY A 37 -4.75 5.13 -16.65
N LEU A 38 -5.55 4.33 -15.95
CA LEU A 38 -6.65 3.58 -16.56
C LEU A 38 -7.70 4.50 -17.21
N LEU A 39 -8.08 5.59 -16.53
CA LEU A 39 -9.11 6.50 -17.03
C LEU A 39 -8.67 7.29 -18.27
N VAL A 40 -7.37 7.47 -18.46
CA VAL A 40 -6.79 8.25 -19.57
C VAL A 40 -6.24 7.34 -20.67
N ALA A 41 -5.96 6.07 -20.37
CA ALA A 41 -5.39 5.13 -21.32
C ALA A 41 -6.34 4.87 -22.49
N PRO A 42 -5.87 4.97 -23.75
CA PRO A 42 -6.68 4.63 -24.90
C PRO A 42 -7.00 3.12 -24.94
N ASP A 43 -8.26 2.81 -25.22
CA ASP A 43 -8.77 1.44 -25.39
C ASP A 43 -8.49 0.87 -26.79
N ARG A 44 -7.87 1.65 -27.68
CA ARG A 44 -7.63 1.28 -29.07
C ARG A 44 -6.28 1.80 -29.53
N ASN A 45 -5.60 0.99 -30.35
CA ASN A 45 -4.36 1.41 -30.99
C ASN A 45 -4.69 2.20 -32.27
N PRO A 46 -4.02 3.35 -32.52
CA PRO A 46 -4.31 4.23 -33.65
C PRO A 46 -4.05 3.56 -35.01
N ASP A 47 -3.10 2.64 -35.06
CA ASP A 47 -2.71 1.87 -36.25
C ASP A 47 -3.49 0.54 -36.37
N GLY A 48 -4.55 0.34 -35.58
CA GLY A 48 -5.30 -0.91 -35.53
C GLY A 48 -4.64 -1.98 -34.64
N GLN A 49 -5.46 -2.90 -34.11
CA GLN A 49 -4.98 -3.89 -33.13
C GLN A 49 -4.02 -4.93 -33.73
N CYS A 50 -4.00 -5.09 -35.06
CA CYS A 50 -3.27 -6.16 -35.76
C CYS A 50 -2.01 -5.69 -36.51
N GLU A 51 -1.65 -4.41 -36.44
CA GLU A 51 -0.44 -3.90 -37.08
C GLU A 51 0.76 -4.03 -36.13
N GLY A 52 1.34 -5.24 -36.01
CA GLY A 52 2.66 -5.39 -35.35
C GLY A 52 3.14 -6.79 -34.95
N LEU A 53 4.37 -7.13 -35.38
CA LEU A 53 5.30 -8.23 -34.97
C LEU A 53 4.94 -9.69 -35.30
N GLY A 54 3.77 -10.00 -35.85
CA GLY A 54 3.45 -11.37 -36.29
C GLY A 54 3.11 -12.37 -35.17
N PHE A 55 2.96 -11.88 -33.92
CA PHE A 55 2.58 -12.68 -32.75
C PHE A 55 1.13 -12.48 -32.28
N GLY A 56 0.29 -11.78 -33.07
CA GLY A 56 -1.12 -11.50 -32.73
C GLY A 56 -1.38 -10.01 -32.47
N CYS A 57 -2.57 -9.68 -31.97
CA CYS A 57 -2.94 -8.30 -31.70
C CYS A 57 -2.00 -7.68 -30.64
N THR A 58 -1.50 -6.47 -30.89
CA THR A 58 -0.70 -5.73 -29.92
C THR A 58 -1.58 -5.24 -28.75
N LEU A 59 -1.08 -5.36 -27.52
CA LEU A 59 -1.80 -4.94 -26.32
C LEU A 59 -2.15 -3.45 -26.40
N THR A 60 -3.36 -3.09 -26.00
CA THR A 60 -3.70 -1.66 -25.84
C THR A 60 -3.03 -1.10 -24.59
N ALA A 61 -2.85 0.22 -24.54
CA ALA A 61 -2.35 0.88 -23.34
C ALA A 61 -3.24 0.61 -22.12
N HIS A 62 -4.56 0.49 -22.35
CA HIS A 62 -5.52 0.12 -21.32
C HIS A 62 -5.26 -1.31 -20.78
N ASP A 63 -5.09 -2.30 -21.66
CA ASP A 63 -4.80 -3.69 -21.27
C ASP A 63 -3.47 -3.82 -20.52
N PHE A 64 -2.44 -3.11 -20.99
CA PHE A 64 -1.15 -3.07 -20.29
C PHE A 64 -1.29 -2.50 -18.88
N THR A 65 -2.08 -1.43 -18.72
CA THR A 65 -2.32 -0.81 -17.42
C THR A 65 -3.08 -1.76 -16.49
N LEU A 66 -4.08 -2.50 -16.99
CA LEU A 66 -4.78 -3.53 -16.23
C LEU A 66 -3.82 -4.63 -15.75
N ILE A 67 -2.96 -5.14 -16.63
CA ILE A 67 -1.96 -6.18 -16.31
C ILE A 67 -0.97 -5.68 -15.26
N LEU A 68 -0.49 -4.44 -15.40
CA LEU A 68 0.42 -3.84 -14.42
C LEU A 68 -0.25 -3.74 -13.04
N GLY A 69 -1.54 -3.40 -13.01
CA GLY A 69 -2.34 -3.37 -11.80
C GLY A 69 -2.44 -4.74 -11.13
N SER A 70 -2.75 -5.78 -11.91
CA SER A 70 -2.99 -7.13 -11.39
C SER A 70 -1.70 -7.87 -11.00
N ILE A 71 -0.60 -7.68 -11.73
CA ILE A 71 0.66 -8.41 -11.49
C ILE A 71 1.55 -7.69 -10.48
N ALA A 72 1.56 -6.35 -10.45
CA ALA A 72 2.48 -5.60 -9.59
C ALA A 72 1.77 -4.92 -8.42
N LEU A 73 0.79 -4.06 -8.71
CA LEU A 73 0.18 -3.20 -7.68
C LEU A 73 -0.65 -4.00 -6.66
N ALA A 74 -1.39 -4.98 -7.16
CA ALA A 74 -2.20 -5.93 -6.40
C ALA A 74 -1.38 -6.71 -5.34
N PRO A 75 -0.38 -7.53 -5.69
CA PRO A 75 0.39 -8.28 -4.69
C PRO A 75 1.22 -7.36 -3.79
N LEU A 76 1.69 -6.21 -4.28
CA LEU A 76 2.39 -5.23 -3.46
C LEU A 76 1.47 -4.65 -2.37
N THR A 77 0.22 -4.35 -2.72
CA THR A 77 -0.81 -3.91 -1.76
C THR A 77 -1.02 -4.97 -0.68
N ALA A 78 -1.22 -6.22 -1.08
CA ALA A 78 -1.38 -7.33 -0.14
C ALA A 78 -0.18 -7.45 0.82
N LEU A 79 1.05 -7.39 0.29
CA LEU A 79 2.28 -7.48 1.08
C LEU A 79 2.40 -6.33 2.10
N VAL A 80 2.16 -5.09 1.67
CA VAL A 80 2.25 -3.91 2.53
C VAL A 80 1.23 -3.99 3.67
N LEU A 81 -0.01 -4.38 3.36
CA LEU A 81 -1.06 -4.54 4.36
C LEU A 81 -0.70 -5.65 5.37
N ALA A 82 -0.25 -6.81 4.88
CA ALA A 82 0.14 -7.95 5.70
C ALA A 82 1.31 -7.60 6.65
N VAL A 83 2.40 -7.02 6.13
CA VAL A 83 3.56 -6.62 6.94
C VAL A 83 3.17 -5.58 7.99
N THR A 84 2.37 -4.57 7.60
CA THR A 84 1.94 -3.52 8.52
C THR A 84 1.05 -4.09 9.63
N LEU A 85 0.17 -5.03 9.30
CA LEU A 85 -0.68 -5.72 10.25
C LEU A 85 0.15 -6.56 11.24
N VAL A 86 1.07 -7.40 10.74
CA VAL A 86 1.94 -8.24 11.57
C VAL A 86 2.76 -7.40 12.55
N VAL A 87 3.38 -6.31 12.07
CA VAL A 87 4.16 -5.41 12.94
C VAL A 87 3.30 -4.79 14.04
N ARG A 88 2.04 -4.46 13.75
CA ARG A 88 1.11 -3.91 14.76
C ARG A 88 0.64 -4.97 15.75
N LEU A 89 0.31 -6.17 15.29
CA LEU A 89 -0.08 -7.29 16.16
C LEU A 89 1.03 -7.65 17.16
N VAL A 90 2.28 -7.67 16.70
CA VAL A 90 3.46 -7.90 17.57
C VAL A 90 3.67 -6.77 18.59
N ARG A 91 3.29 -5.52 18.26
CA ARG A 91 3.36 -4.40 19.21
C ARG A 91 2.25 -4.42 20.25
N ILE A 92 1.04 -4.85 19.86
CA ILE A 92 -0.11 -5.03 20.76
C ILE A 92 0.21 -6.07 21.84
N SER A 93 0.78 -7.21 21.47
CA SER A 93 1.10 -8.30 22.41
C SER A 93 2.17 -7.93 23.44
N ARG A 94 2.94 -6.86 23.21
CA ARG A 94 3.95 -6.33 24.15
C ARG A 94 3.42 -5.26 25.11
N GLY A 95 2.10 -5.04 25.19
CA GLY A 95 1.50 -4.18 26.22
C GLY A 95 1.73 -2.68 26.03
N SER A 96 1.91 -2.21 24.78
CA SER A 96 2.10 -0.79 24.50
C SER A 96 0.86 0.03 24.90
N PRO A 97 0.98 1.23 25.52
CA PRO A 97 -0.16 2.09 25.87
C PRO A 97 -0.96 2.63 24.65
N ARG A 98 -0.56 2.28 23.42
CA ARG A 98 -1.24 2.64 22.16
C ARG A 98 -2.09 1.50 21.60
N THR A 99 -2.37 0.46 22.39
CA THR A 99 -3.10 -0.75 21.98
C THR A 99 -4.39 -0.45 21.24
N LEU A 100 -5.19 0.51 21.74
CA LEU A 100 -6.49 0.85 21.13
C LEU A 100 -6.33 1.41 19.71
N TRP A 101 -5.30 2.24 19.47
CA TRP A 101 -5.01 2.78 18.14
C TRP A 101 -4.45 1.71 17.19
N ASP A 102 -3.65 0.78 17.70
CA ASP A 102 -3.13 -0.33 16.89
C ASP A 102 -4.24 -1.32 16.51
N VAL A 103 -5.23 -1.54 17.38
CA VAL A 103 -6.42 -2.35 17.08
C VAL A 103 -7.29 -1.69 16.02
N VAL A 104 -7.58 -0.39 16.15
CA VAL A 104 -8.39 0.35 15.15
C VAL A 104 -7.73 0.31 13.78
N VAL A 105 -6.42 0.58 13.69
CA VAL A 105 -5.73 0.52 12.40
C VAL A 105 -5.60 -0.91 11.90
N GLY A 106 -5.38 -1.89 12.77
CA GLY A 106 -5.38 -3.30 12.39
C GLY A 106 -6.71 -3.73 11.78
N ALA A 107 -7.82 -3.34 12.40
CA ALA A 107 -9.17 -3.57 11.87
C ALA A 107 -9.40 -2.88 10.52
N LEU A 108 -8.96 -1.63 10.37
CA LEU A 108 -9.02 -0.92 9.08
C LEU A 108 -8.18 -1.60 8.00
N LEU A 109 -6.99 -2.11 8.32
CA LEU A 109 -6.15 -2.86 7.38
C LEU A 109 -6.79 -4.19 6.98
N LEU A 110 -7.41 -4.90 7.93
CA LEU A 110 -8.15 -6.13 7.65
C LEU A 110 -9.38 -5.87 6.79
N LEU A 111 -10.14 -4.81 7.06
CA LEU A 111 -11.26 -4.39 6.22
C LEU A 111 -10.78 -4.00 4.82
N ALA A 112 -9.71 -3.21 4.71
CA ALA A 112 -9.14 -2.84 3.41
C ALA A 112 -8.67 -4.06 2.63
N PHE A 113 -8.00 -5.01 3.30
CA PHE A 113 -7.56 -6.26 2.71
C PHE A 113 -8.76 -7.12 2.27
N GLY A 114 -9.79 -7.24 3.12
CA GLY A 114 -11.02 -7.97 2.80
C GLY A 114 -11.74 -7.39 1.59
N VAL A 115 -11.94 -6.07 1.55
CA VAL A 115 -12.54 -5.35 0.41
C VAL A 115 -11.73 -5.56 -0.86
N TRP A 116 -10.41 -5.43 -0.77
CA TRP A 116 -9.50 -5.67 -1.90
C TRP A 116 -9.59 -7.11 -2.41
N LEU A 117 -9.65 -8.08 -1.50
CA LEU A 117 -9.72 -9.50 -1.83
C LEU A 117 -11.08 -9.85 -2.44
N THR A 118 -12.18 -9.30 -1.93
CA THR A 118 -13.50 -9.44 -2.59
C THR A 118 -13.53 -8.75 -3.96
N GLY A 119 -12.91 -7.59 -4.13
CA GLY A 119 -12.85 -6.90 -5.42
C GLY A 119 -12.05 -7.67 -6.48
N THR A 120 -10.95 -8.30 -6.08
CA THR A 120 -10.13 -9.12 -6.97
C THR A 120 -10.76 -10.48 -7.25
N VAL A 121 -11.38 -11.14 -6.27
CA VAL A 121 -12.07 -12.42 -6.47
C VAL A 121 -13.39 -12.25 -7.24
N ALA A 122 -14.18 -11.22 -6.94
CA ALA A 122 -15.42 -10.94 -7.67
C ALA A 122 -15.17 -10.40 -9.09
N GLY A 123 -13.98 -9.85 -9.36
CA GLY A 123 -13.56 -9.50 -10.72
C GLY A 123 -12.93 -10.66 -11.51
N ALA A 124 -12.71 -11.81 -10.88
CA ALA A 124 -12.13 -13.00 -11.51
C ALA A 124 -13.18 -14.06 -11.93
N ILE A 125 -14.46 -13.85 -11.61
CA ILE A 125 -15.64 -14.62 -12.04
C ILE A 125 -16.38 -13.88 -13.15
#